data_AF-A0A6I9RNX2-F1
#
_entry.id   AF-A0A6I9RNX2-F1
#
_cell.length_a   1.000
_cell.length_b   1.000
_cell.length_c   1.000
_cell.angle_alpha   90.00
_cell.angle_beta   90.00
_cell.angle_gamma   90.00
#
_symmetry.space_group_name_H-M   'P 1'
#
loop_
_entity.id
_entity.type
_entity.pdbx_description
1 polymer ?
#
loop_
_entity_poly.entity_id
_entity_poly.type
_entity_poly.pdbx_seq_one_letter_code
_entity_poly.pdbx_strand_id
1 'polypeptide(L)'
;MAAKTFTGVPCPRFCPGDRLLSKSQIDGGRRNHRRNICPRISAASSSSEPSIRIAAEKLRFDSKVETLLDRVKWDDKGLAVAIAQNVDTGAILMQGFANREALATTISSRKATFYSRSRSSLWTKGETSMNFINVHDIFLDCDRDSIIYLGKPEGPTCHTGAETCYYSSVHDLLEGPKPDQDRLASTTLYSLEATISQRKDDIEAEENGKPSWTKKLLLDKELLCSKIRSRRTYPDSFGE
;
A
#
# COMPACT_ATOMS: atom_id res chain seq x y z
N MET A 1 40.19 -14.59 -23.53
CA MET A 1 41.32 -13.62 -23.44
C MET A 1 40.71 -12.29 -23.01
N ALA A 2 41.04 -11.59 -21.92
CA ALA A 2 41.89 -11.74 -20.74
C ALA A 2 41.22 -10.84 -19.66
N ALA A 3 40.81 -11.36 -18.50
CA ALA A 3 41.52 -11.29 -17.22
C ALA A 3 42.26 -9.97 -16.93
N LYS A 4 41.82 -9.23 -15.89
CA LYS A 4 42.68 -8.45 -14.98
C LYS A 4 42.04 -8.38 -13.58
N THR A 5 42.47 -9.30 -12.74
CA THR A 5 42.56 -9.16 -11.28
C THR A 5 43.73 -8.21 -10.94
N PHE A 6 43.78 -7.66 -9.72
CA PHE A 6 44.97 -7.68 -8.83
C PHE A 6 44.71 -6.93 -7.50
N THR A 7 44.97 -7.65 -6.39
CA THR A 7 45.63 -7.26 -5.10
C THR A 7 45.04 -6.13 -4.24
N GLY A 8 44.89 -6.20 -2.91
CA GLY A 8 45.34 -7.15 -1.89
C GLY A 8 46.06 -6.44 -0.72
N VAL A 9 45.43 -6.44 0.48
CA VAL A 9 46.00 -6.57 1.89
C VAL A 9 47.01 -5.46 2.34
N PRO A 10 47.19 -5.06 3.64
CA PRO A 10 47.03 -5.89 4.84
C PRO A 10 46.51 -5.30 6.17
N CYS A 11 46.18 -6.25 7.04
CA CYS A 11 45.96 -6.18 8.48
C CYS A 11 47.31 -6.26 9.24
N PRO A 12 47.38 -5.85 10.52
CA PRO A 12 47.96 -6.71 11.57
C PRO A 12 47.06 -6.78 12.82
N ARG A 13 46.77 -7.99 13.35
CA ARG A 13 47.48 -8.76 14.42
C ARG A 13 47.19 -8.27 15.86
N PHE A 14 46.49 -9.09 16.67
CA PHE A 14 47.04 -10.02 17.71
C PHE A 14 47.55 -9.26 18.97
N CYS A 15 47.34 -9.61 20.24
CA CYS A 15 46.76 -10.78 20.94
C CYS A 15 46.72 -10.47 22.49
N PRO A 16 46.80 -11.41 23.46
CA PRO A 16 45.74 -11.79 24.41
C PRO A 16 46.13 -11.56 25.90
N GLY A 17 45.33 -12.06 26.86
CA GLY A 17 45.84 -12.25 28.24
C GLY A 17 44.80 -12.54 29.33
N ASP A 18 44.60 -13.84 29.58
CA ASP A 18 44.36 -14.58 30.83
C ASP A 18 44.25 -13.82 32.17
N ARG A 19 43.39 -14.33 33.09
CA ARG A 19 43.85 -15.14 34.25
C ARG A 19 42.71 -15.50 35.23
N LEU A 20 42.57 -16.81 35.47
CA LEU A 20 41.85 -17.49 36.56
C LEU A 20 42.44 -17.20 37.94
N LEU A 21 41.64 -17.25 39.01
CA LEU A 21 41.96 -17.62 40.43
C LEU A 21 40.61 -17.58 41.21
N SER A 22 39.87 -18.67 41.49
CA SER A 22 39.98 -19.72 42.54
C SER A 22 39.81 -19.27 44.02
N LYS A 23 38.76 -19.84 44.68
CA LYS A 23 38.60 -20.36 46.07
C LYS A 23 39.20 -19.54 47.23
N SER A 24 38.62 -19.33 48.42
CA SER A 24 37.91 -20.16 49.41
C SER A 24 37.76 -19.27 50.68
N GLN A 25 36.60 -19.11 51.32
CA GLN A 25 36.10 -19.86 52.50
C GLN A 25 36.36 -19.17 53.87
N ILE A 26 35.34 -19.28 54.75
CA ILE A 26 35.36 -19.35 56.25
C ILE A 26 34.97 -18.10 57.10
N ASP A 27 33.92 -18.37 57.91
CA ASP A 27 33.49 -17.92 59.25
C ASP A 27 33.09 -16.47 59.63
N GLY A 28 31.89 -16.40 60.22
CA GLY A 28 31.82 -16.33 61.68
C GLY A 28 31.27 -15.06 62.33
N GLY A 29 29.98 -15.08 62.70
CA GLY A 29 29.59 -14.71 64.06
C GLY A 29 28.93 -13.33 64.34
N ARG A 30 27.88 -13.43 65.16
CA ARG A 30 27.31 -12.46 66.13
C ARG A 30 26.26 -11.43 65.69
N ARG A 31 25.04 -11.76 66.15
CA ARG A 31 23.91 -10.91 66.56
C ARG A 31 24.28 -9.48 67.00
N ASN A 32 23.49 -8.50 66.56
CA ASN A 32 22.95 -7.50 67.48
C ASN A 32 21.65 -6.84 66.97
N HIS A 33 20.66 -6.78 67.86
CA HIS A 33 19.41 -6.03 67.75
C HIS A 33 19.65 -4.56 67.39
N ARG A 34 18.97 -4.03 66.35
CA ARG A 34 18.44 -2.65 66.35
C ARG A 34 17.22 -2.50 65.42
N ARG A 35 16.08 -2.21 66.07
CA ARG A 35 14.98 -1.31 65.67
C ARG A 35 14.14 -1.69 64.44
N ASN A 36 12.92 -2.14 64.72
CA ASN A 36 11.78 -2.12 63.82
C ASN A 36 11.54 -0.69 63.28
N ILE A 37 11.77 -0.52 61.98
CA ILE A 37 11.18 0.55 61.19
C ILE A 37 10.26 -0.16 60.20
N CYS A 38 8.95 -0.09 60.42
CA CYS A 38 7.98 -0.49 59.39
C CYS A 38 8.02 0.58 58.29
N PRO A 39 8.40 0.27 57.04
CA PRO A 39 8.14 1.18 55.96
C PRO A 39 6.66 1.06 55.61
N ARG A 40 5.97 2.20 55.72
CA ARG A 40 4.64 2.42 55.15
C ARG A 40 4.75 2.15 53.65
N ILE A 41 4.30 0.99 53.19
CA ILE A 41 4.13 0.72 51.75
C ILE A 41 2.98 1.63 51.30
N SER A 42 3.37 2.78 50.76
CA SER A 42 2.54 3.63 49.93
C SER A 42 1.98 2.78 48.79
N ALA A 43 0.67 2.85 48.61
CA ALA A 43 -0.04 2.25 47.48
C ALA A 43 0.72 2.55 46.18
N ALA A 44 1.23 1.50 45.54
CA ALA A 44 1.73 1.58 44.19
C ALA A 44 0.56 1.99 43.29
N SER A 45 0.55 3.25 42.87
CA SER A 45 -0.27 3.69 41.76
C SER A 45 0.15 2.88 40.53
N SER A 46 -0.82 2.21 39.94
CA SER A 46 -0.69 1.31 38.80
C SER A 46 -0.09 2.03 37.59
N SER A 47 1.23 2.05 37.48
CA SER A 47 1.93 2.31 36.23
C SER A 47 1.90 1.03 35.40
N SER A 48 0.74 0.74 34.78
CA SER A 48 0.65 -0.32 33.77
C SER A 48 1.69 -0.04 32.68
N GLU A 49 2.67 -0.93 32.54
CA GLU A 49 3.77 -0.79 31.58
C GLU A 49 3.25 -0.57 30.14
N PRO A 50 3.95 0.22 29.30
CA PRO A 50 3.55 0.49 27.91
C PRO A 50 3.26 -0.79 27.09
N SER A 51 4.00 -1.86 27.36
CA SER A 51 3.89 -3.17 26.71
C SER A 51 2.54 -3.85 26.95
N ILE A 52 2.00 -3.74 28.18
CA ILE A 52 0.70 -4.33 28.54
C ILE A 52 -0.44 -3.57 27.83
N ARG A 53 -0.31 -2.24 27.70
CA ARG A 53 -1.29 -1.41 26.99
C ARG A 53 -1.35 -1.73 25.50
N ILE A 54 -0.19 -1.87 24.85
CA ILE A 54 -0.11 -2.24 23.42
C ILE A 54 -0.70 -3.64 23.18
N ALA A 55 -0.39 -4.61 24.05
CA ALA A 55 -0.95 -5.95 23.94
C ALA A 55 -2.48 -5.96 24.11
N ALA A 56 -3.00 -5.21 25.08
CA ALA A 56 -4.45 -5.06 25.30
C ALA A 56 -5.14 -4.35 24.13
N GLU A 57 -4.51 -3.34 23.53
CA GLU A 57 -5.03 -2.63 22.36
C GLU A 57 -5.05 -3.53 21.12
N LYS A 58 -3.98 -4.29 20.88
CA LYS A 58 -3.92 -5.28 19.80
C LYS A 58 -5.02 -6.34 19.94
N LEU A 59 -5.21 -6.90 21.12
CA LEU A 59 -6.28 -7.89 21.37
C LEU A 59 -7.68 -7.32 21.12
N ARG A 60 -7.91 -6.06 21.51
CA ARG A 60 -9.17 -5.35 21.23
C ARG A 60 -9.35 -5.12 19.73
N PHE A 61 -8.28 -4.78 19.02
CA PHE A 61 -8.32 -4.63 17.57
C PHE A 61 -8.63 -5.96 16.87
N ASP A 62 -7.93 -7.03 17.23
CA ASP A 62 -8.15 -8.37 16.68
C ASP A 62 -9.60 -8.82 16.91
N SER A 63 -10.16 -8.61 18.10
CA SER A 63 -11.58 -8.91 18.39
C SER A 63 -12.57 -8.10 17.54
N LYS A 64 -12.27 -6.83 17.25
CA LYS A 64 -13.08 -6.00 16.34
C LYS A 64 -13.00 -6.52 14.90
N VAL A 65 -11.82 -6.95 14.46
CA VAL A 65 -11.64 -7.55 13.14
C VAL A 65 -12.46 -8.83 13.03
N GLU A 66 -12.42 -9.73 14.02
CA GLU A 66 -13.24 -10.94 14.02
C GLU A 66 -14.74 -10.61 13.92
N THR A 67 -15.21 -9.63 14.71
CA THR A 67 -16.62 -9.17 14.66
C THR A 67 -17.00 -8.58 13.29
N LEU A 68 -16.06 -7.93 12.60
CA LEU A 68 -16.26 -7.41 11.23
C LEU A 68 -16.33 -8.58 10.23
N LEU A 69 -15.44 -9.55 10.34
CA LEU A 69 -15.39 -10.71 9.44
C LEU A 69 -16.66 -11.56 9.52
N ASP A 70 -17.27 -11.66 10.70
CA ASP A 70 -18.54 -12.37 10.92
C ASP A 70 -19.75 -11.64 10.30
N ARG A 71 -19.59 -10.35 9.96
CA ARG A 71 -20.63 -9.54 9.31
C ARG A 71 -20.60 -9.61 7.80
N VAL A 72 -19.54 -10.16 7.22
CA VAL A 72 -19.42 -10.37 5.77
C VAL A 72 -20.27 -11.59 5.39
N LYS A 73 -21.03 -11.44 4.32
CA LYS A 73 -21.86 -12.51 3.75
C LYS A 73 -21.00 -13.33 2.79
N TRP A 74 -20.46 -14.42 3.30
CA TRP A 74 -19.71 -15.40 2.51
C TRP A 74 -20.67 -16.33 1.75
N ASP A 75 -20.31 -16.72 0.53
CA ASP A 75 -21.05 -17.71 -0.25
C ASP A 75 -20.93 -19.13 0.37
N ASP A 76 -21.59 -20.12 -0.25
CA ASP A 76 -21.57 -21.52 0.20
C ASP A 76 -20.15 -22.14 0.25
N LYS A 77 -19.17 -21.50 -0.39
CA LYS A 77 -17.76 -21.91 -0.41
C LYS A 77 -16.90 -21.08 0.54
N GLY A 78 -17.49 -20.19 1.32
CA GLY A 78 -16.79 -19.28 2.23
C GLY A 78 -16.08 -18.13 1.52
N LEU A 79 -16.57 -17.72 0.34
CA LEU A 79 -15.93 -16.71 -0.51
C LEU A 79 -16.84 -15.49 -0.71
N ALA A 80 -16.21 -14.33 -0.87
CA ALA A 80 -16.83 -13.09 -1.34
C ALA A 80 -16.04 -12.57 -2.55
N VAL A 81 -16.70 -11.76 -3.39
CA VAL A 81 -16.01 -11.07 -4.48
C VAL A 81 -15.18 -9.93 -3.90
N ALA A 82 -13.94 -9.80 -4.33
CA ALA A 82 -13.06 -8.70 -3.95
C ALA A 82 -12.54 -7.98 -5.21
N ILE A 83 -12.82 -6.69 -5.30
CA ILE A 83 -12.48 -5.82 -6.42
C ILE A 83 -11.36 -4.88 -5.97
N ALA A 84 -10.22 -4.90 -6.66
CA ALA A 84 -9.18 -3.91 -6.44
C ALA A 84 -9.43 -2.68 -7.32
N GLN A 85 -9.48 -1.50 -6.71
CA GLN A 85 -9.69 -0.23 -7.37
C GLN A 85 -8.51 0.71 -7.10
N ASN A 86 -8.05 1.39 -8.15
CA ASN A 86 -7.01 2.41 -8.04
C ASN A 86 -7.55 3.61 -7.26
N VAL A 87 -6.92 3.93 -6.14
CA VAL A 87 -7.31 5.08 -5.28
C VAL A 87 -7.14 6.43 -5.96
N ASP A 88 -6.16 6.54 -6.87
CA ASP A 88 -5.87 7.79 -7.57
C ASP A 88 -6.82 7.93 -8.76
N THR A 89 -6.89 6.94 -9.65
CA THR A 89 -7.60 7.08 -10.93
C THR A 89 -9.07 6.66 -10.90
N GLY A 90 -9.48 5.92 -9.87
CA GLY A 90 -10.79 5.26 -9.79
C GLY A 90 -10.93 4.04 -10.70
N ALA A 91 -9.90 3.68 -11.48
CA ALA A 91 -9.93 2.53 -12.39
C ALA A 91 -10.08 1.23 -11.61
N ILE A 92 -10.94 0.33 -12.10
CA ILE A 92 -10.99 -1.04 -11.60
C ILE A 92 -9.76 -1.78 -12.11
N LEU A 93 -8.91 -2.26 -11.21
CA LEU A 93 -7.63 -2.88 -11.54
C LEU A 93 -7.81 -4.37 -11.85
N MET A 94 -8.47 -5.10 -10.95
CA MET A 94 -8.73 -6.52 -11.10
C MET A 94 -9.82 -6.99 -10.14
N GLN A 95 -10.35 -8.19 -10.39
CA GLN A 95 -11.22 -8.89 -9.47
C GLN A 95 -10.57 -10.22 -9.04
N GLY A 96 -10.74 -10.56 -7.78
CA GLY A 96 -10.41 -11.85 -7.19
C GLY A 96 -11.47 -12.27 -6.17
N PHE A 97 -11.29 -13.45 -5.58
CA PHE A 97 -12.12 -13.88 -4.46
C PHE A 97 -11.37 -13.62 -3.16
N ALA A 98 -12.08 -13.32 -2.08
CA ALA A 98 -11.53 -13.32 -0.75
C ALA A 98 -12.29 -14.36 0.09
N ASN A 99 -11.56 -15.12 0.89
CA ASN A 99 -12.15 -15.83 2.03
C ASN A 99 -11.90 -14.99 3.29
N ARG A 100 -12.41 -15.47 4.43
CA ARG A 100 -12.23 -14.82 5.74
C ARG A 100 -10.76 -14.51 6.06
N GLU A 101 -9.85 -15.44 5.78
CA GLU A 101 -8.41 -15.31 6.03
C GLU A 101 -7.73 -14.29 5.10
N ALA A 102 -8.13 -14.23 3.83
CA ALA A 102 -7.61 -13.27 2.87
C ALA A 102 -7.98 -11.84 3.27
N LEU A 103 -9.22 -11.62 3.73
CA LEU A 103 -9.66 -10.31 4.21
C LEU A 103 -8.92 -9.91 5.50
N ALA A 104 -8.77 -10.83 6.45
CA ALA A 104 -7.99 -10.60 7.68
C ALA A 104 -6.52 -10.25 7.37
N THR A 105 -5.92 -10.95 6.42
CA THR A 105 -4.55 -10.70 5.96
C THR A 105 -4.45 -9.35 5.26
N THR A 106 -5.45 -8.96 4.47
CA THR A 106 -5.50 -7.65 3.81
C THR A 106 -5.60 -6.51 4.84
N ILE A 107 -6.46 -6.66 5.86
CA ILE A 107 -6.63 -5.68 6.94
C ILE A 107 -5.31 -5.46 7.69
N SER A 108 -4.59 -6.54 8.02
CA SER A 108 -3.36 -6.47 8.80
C SER A 108 -2.14 -6.03 7.99
N SER A 109 -1.96 -6.55 6.78
CA SER A 109 -0.79 -6.28 5.94
C SER A 109 -0.89 -4.99 5.13
N ARG A 110 -2.11 -4.46 4.95
CA ARG A 110 -2.43 -3.37 4.00
C ARG A 110 -2.01 -3.69 2.56
N LYS A 111 -1.95 -4.97 2.19
CA LYS A 111 -1.70 -5.42 0.81
C LYS A 111 -2.88 -6.25 0.33
N ALA A 112 -3.27 -6.10 -0.94
CA ALA A 112 -4.40 -6.82 -1.49
C ALA A 112 -4.12 -8.33 -1.53
N THR A 113 -4.73 -9.08 -0.61
CA THR A 113 -4.66 -10.54 -0.54
C THR A 113 -5.98 -11.15 -1.01
N PHE A 114 -5.85 -12.14 -1.87
CA PHE A 114 -6.96 -12.88 -2.46
C PHE A 114 -6.85 -14.37 -2.11
N TYR A 115 -7.95 -15.09 -2.32
CA TYR A 115 -8.03 -16.54 -2.25
C TYR A 115 -8.12 -17.13 -3.67
N SER A 116 -7.17 -17.99 -4.02
CA SER A 116 -7.13 -18.67 -5.31
C SER A 116 -7.98 -19.94 -5.25
N ARG A 117 -9.14 -19.93 -5.91
CA ARG A 117 -10.05 -21.11 -5.96
C ARG A 117 -9.40 -22.36 -6.57
N SER A 118 -8.49 -22.18 -7.53
CA SER A 118 -7.80 -23.29 -8.19
C SER A 118 -6.68 -23.89 -7.34
N ARG A 119 -5.94 -23.04 -6.61
CA ARG A 119 -4.83 -23.47 -5.74
C ARG A 119 -5.27 -23.76 -4.30
N SER A 120 -6.51 -23.42 -3.95
CA SER A 120 -7.06 -23.48 -2.60
C SER A 120 -6.15 -22.80 -1.55
N SER A 121 -5.55 -21.67 -1.92
CA SER A 121 -4.54 -20.98 -1.12
C SER A 121 -4.71 -19.47 -1.16
N LEU A 122 -4.20 -18.80 -0.12
CA LEU A 122 -4.01 -17.36 -0.13
C LEU A 122 -2.97 -16.95 -1.16
N TRP A 123 -3.12 -15.73 -1.68
CA TRP A 123 -2.19 -15.11 -2.61
C TRP A 123 -2.24 -13.60 -2.47
N THR A 124 -1.12 -12.97 -2.10
CA THR A 124 -1.02 -11.52 -2.08
C THR A 124 -0.55 -11.02 -3.44
N LYS A 125 -1.32 -10.12 -4.05
CA LYS A 125 -0.96 -9.55 -5.35
C LYS A 125 0.41 -8.87 -5.23
N GLY A 126 1.34 -9.27 -6.08
CA GLY A 126 2.71 -8.72 -6.11
C GLY A 126 3.78 -9.61 -5.48
N GLU A 127 3.44 -10.71 -4.79
CA GLU A 127 4.44 -11.58 -4.13
C GLU A 127 5.54 -12.08 -5.07
N THR A 128 5.20 -12.40 -6.32
CA THR A 128 6.19 -12.85 -7.32
C THR A 128 6.66 -11.72 -8.23
N SER A 129 5.74 -10.81 -8.62
CA SER A 129 6.00 -9.79 -9.63
C SER A 129 6.52 -8.48 -9.06
N MET A 130 6.61 -8.33 -7.73
CA MET A 130 6.84 -7.06 -7.01
C MET A 130 5.75 -5.97 -7.21
N ASN A 131 4.85 -6.14 -8.18
CA ASN A 131 3.73 -5.21 -8.40
C ASN A 131 2.61 -5.40 -7.37
N PHE A 132 2.80 -4.87 -6.17
CA PHE A 132 1.83 -4.90 -5.08
C PHE A 132 0.66 -3.93 -5.32
N ILE A 133 -0.44 -4.14 -4.59
CA ILE A 133 -1.51 -3.14 -4.44
C ILE A 133 -1.58 -2.81 -2.96
N ASN A 134 -1.15 -1.60 -2.61
CA ASN A 134 -1.16 -1.11 -1.24
C ASN A 134 -2.55 -0.57 -0.90
N VAL A 135 -3.26 -1.25 0.00
CA VAL A 135 -4.65 -0.98 0.34
C VAL A 135 -4.73 0.21 1.30
N HIS A 136 -5.35 1.29 0.82
CA HIS A 136 -5.68 2.47 1.62
C HIS A 136 -6.92 2.22 2.48
N ASP A 137 -7.97 1.67 1.88
CA ASP A 137 -9.24 1.42 2.55
C ASP A 137 -9.96 0.19 2.00
N ILE A 138 -10.91 -0.33 2.77
CA ILE A 138 -11.70 -1.52 2.43
C ILE A 138 -13.17 -1.19 2.62
N PHE A 139 -13.96 -1.33 1.56
CA PHE A 139 -15.40 -1.13 1.60
C PHE A 139 -16.13 -2.46 1.43
N LEU A 140 -17.25 -2.59 2.13
CA LEU A 140 -18.24 -3.64 1.89
C LEU A 140 -19.43 -2.99 1.19
N ASP A 141 -20.07 -3.73 0.29
CA ASP A 141 -21.36 -3.30 -0.27
C ASP A 141 -22.51 -3.41 0.74
N CYS A 142 -23.73 -3.08 0.31
CA CYS A 142 -24.86 -2.88 1.21
C CYS A 142 -25.38 -4.18 1.85
N ASP A 143 -25.30 -5.30 1.13
CA ASP A 143 -25.63 -6.65 1.61
C ASP A 143 -24.41 -7.50 1.98
N ARG A 144 -23.21 -6.90 1.88
CA ARG A 144 -21.93 -7.36 2.40
C ARG A 144 -21.41 -8.66 1.76
N ASP A 145 -21.76 -8.94 0.51
CA ASP A 145 -21.21 -10.06 -0.26
C ASP A 145 -20.16 -9.65 -1.32
N SER A 146 -19.89 -8.35 -1.43
CA SER A 146 -18.82 -7.80 -2.26
C SER A 146 -17.93 -6.82 -1.49
N ILE A 147 -16.65 -6.84 -1.83
CA ILE A 147 -15.59 -6.09 -1.15
C ILE A 147 -14.84 -5.24 -2.18
N ILE A 148 -14.59 -3.97 -1.86
CA ILE A 148 -13.67 -3.11 -2.60
C ILE A 148 -12.39 -2.93 -1.79
N TYR A 149 -11.26 -3.29 -2.37
CA TYR A 149 -9.93 -2.90 -1.93
C TYR A 149 -9.54 -1.62 -2.66
N LEU A 150 -9.69 -0.47 -2.01
CA LEU A 150 -9.25 0.81 -2.54
C LEU A 150 -7.76 0.96 -2.27
N GLY A 151 -6.93 0.92 -3.31
CA GLY A 151 -5.48 0.85 -3.13
C GLY A 151 -4.66 1.44 -4.27
N LYS A 152 -3.37 1.61 -4.00
CA LYS A 152 -2.39 2.16 -4.95
C LYS A 152 -1.54 1.01 -5.54
N PRO A 153 -1.57 0.79 -6.86
CA PRO A 153 -0.74 -0.22 -7.51
C PRO A 153 0.73 0.25 -7.61
N GLU A 154 1.67 -0.67 -7.37
CA GLU A 154 3.12 -0.47 -7.57
C GLU A 154 3.52 -1.02 -8.95
N GLY A 155 3.14 -0.34 -10.03
CA GLY A 155 3.37 -0.81 -11.40
C GLY A 155 2.16 -1.53 -12.00
N PRO A 156 2.32 -2.24 -13.14
CA PRO A 156 1.19 -2.81 -13.85
C PRO A 156 0.52 -3.94 -13.05
N THR A 157 -0.81 -3.86 -12.93
CA THR A 157 -1.57 -4.89 -12.22
C THR A 157 -1.61 -6.17 -13.03
N CYS A 158 -1.79 -6.07 -14.34
CA CYS A 158 -1.94 -7.22 -15.22
C CYS A 158 -0.58 -7.84 -15.58
N HIS A 159 -0.56 -9.16 -15.76
CA HIS A 159 0.62 -9.91 -16.18
C HIS A 159 1.05 -9.59 -17.63
N THR A 160 0.17 -8.99 -18.43
CA THR A 160 0.47 -8.51 -19.79
C THR A 160 1.24 -7.19 -19.81
N GLY A 161 1.42 -6.54 -18.65
CA GLY A 161 1.98 -5.20 -18.54
C GLY A 161 0.94 -4.08 -18.55
N ALA A 162 -0.35 -4.38 -18.70
CA ALA A 162 -1.42 -3.40 -18.59
C ALA A 162 -1.68 -2.96 -17.14
N GLU A 163 -2.13 -1.70 -16.95
CA GLU A 163 -2.49 -1.16 -15.62
C GLU A 163 -3.65 -1.93 -14.99
N THR A 164 -4.64 -2.30 -15.80
CA THR A 164 -5.85 -3.03 -15.40
C THR A 164 -5.95 -4.35 -16.15
N CYS A 165 -6.65 -5.34 -15.58
CA CYS A 165 -7.08 -6.54 -16.29
C CYS A 165 -8.23 -6.27 -17.29
N TYR A 166 -8.91 -5.14 -17.18
CA TYR A 166 -10.09 -4.77 -17.97
C TYR A 166 -9.72 -3.89 -19.17
N TYR A 167 -8.75 -4.31 -19.98
CA TYR A 167 -8.24 -3.56 -21.13
C TYR A 167 -8.91 -3.92 -22.46
N SER A 168 -9.83 -4.89 -22.48
CA SER A 168 -10.53 -5.34 -23.69
C SER A 168 -12.01 -4.96 -23.64
N SER A 169 -12.46 -4.19 -24.62
CA SER A 169 -13.87 -3.83 -24.78
C SER A 169 -14.61 -4.86 -25.63
N VAL A 170 -15.83 -5.22 -25.23
CA VAL A 170 -16.70 -6.12 -26.01
C VAL A 170 -17.00 -5.55 -27.40
N HIS A 171 -17.19 -4.24 -27.52
CA HIS A 171 -17.47 -3.61 -28.82
C HIS A 171 -16.27 -3.67 -29.78
N ASP A 172 -15.04 -3.55 -29.27
CA ASP A 172 -13.83 -3.70 -30.10
C ASP A 172 -13.67 -5.12 -30.64
N LEU A 173 -14.05 -6.12 -29.84
CA LEU A 173 -14.01 -7.52 -30.25
C LEU A 173 -15.08 -7.86 -31.31
N LEU A 174 -16.19 -7.12 -31.34
CA LEU A 174 -17.29 -7.35 -32.29
C LEU A 174 -17.16 -6.53 -33.57
N GLU A 175 -16.76 -5.27 -33.47
CA GLU A 175 -16.79 -4.30 -34.58
C GLU A 175 -15.39 -3.95 -35.11
N GLY A 176 -14.33 -4.45 -34.45
CA GLY A 176 -12.96 -4.04 -34.70
C GLY A 176 -12.58 -2.73 -33.99
N PRO A 177 -11.27 -2.49 -33.78
CA PRO A 177 -10.79 -1.31 -33.08
C PRO A 177 -11.16 -0.04 -33.85
N LYS A 178 -11.90 0.87 -33.20
CA LYS A 178 -12.17 2.21 -33.76
C LYS A 178 -10.98 3.13 -33.43
N PRO A 179 -10.39 3.83 -34.41
CA PRO A 179 -9.10 4.52 -34.25
C PRO A 179 -9.11 5.76 -33.33
N ASP A 180 -10.25 6.15 -32.74
CA ASP A 180 -10.41 7.43 -32.03
C ASP A 180 -11.06 7.31 -30.65
N GLN A 181 -10.88 6.18 -29.96
CA GLN A 181 -11.34 6.05 -28.59
C GLN A 181 -10.27 5.38 -27.73
N ASP A 182 -9.62 6.19 -26.90
CA ASP A 182 -8.84 5.69 -25.77
C ASP A 182 -9.83 5.11 -24.74
N ARG A 183 -9.85 3.77 -24.62
CA ARG A 183 -10.96 2.98 -24.04
C ARG A 183 -10.57 2.20 -22.80
N LEU A 184 -9.49 2.59 -22.13
CA LEU A 184 -9.28 2.11 -20.77
C LEU A 184 -10.52 2.47 -19.94
N ALA A 185 -10.93 1.59 -19.01
CA ALA A 185 -11.97 1.87 -18.03
C ALA A 185 -11.47 2.89 -16.98
N SER A 186 -10.93 4.01 -17.45
CA SER A 186 -10.46 5.15 -16.69
C SER A 186 -11.53 6.23 -16.70
N THR A 187 -11.54 7.10 -15.68
CA THR A 187 -12.45 8.24 -15.70
C THR A 187 -12.00 9.26 -16.76
N THR A 188 -12.95 10.02 -17.30
CA THR A 188 -12.71 11.01 -18.37
C THR A 188 -11.59 11.99 -18.01
N LEU A 189 -11.45 12.35 -16.74
CA LEU A 189 -10.42 13.28 -16.29
C LEU A 189 -9.01 12.72 -16.42
N TYR A 190 -8.79 11.46 -16.02
CA TYR A 190 -7.47 10.83 -16.11
C TYR A 190 -7.11 10.44 -17.55
N SER A 191 -8.08 10.05 -18.38
CA SER A 191 -7.86 9.90 -19.81
C SER A 191 -7.40 11.23 -20.46
N LEU A 192 -8.01 12.35 -20.07
CA LEU A 192 -7.60 13.68 -20.52
C LEU A 192 -6.20 14.04 -20.00
N GLU A 193 -5.89 13.78 -18.73
CA GLU A 193 -4.57 14.03 -18.16
C GLU A 193 -3.47 13.21 -18.84
N ALA A 194 -3.72 11.93 -19.11
CA ALA A 194 -2.81 11.07 -19.86
C ALA A 194 -2.57 11.62 -21.27
N THR A 195 -3.63 12.05 -21.97
CA THR A 195 -3.52 12.70 -23.28
C THR A 195 -2.70 13.99 -23.22
N ILE A 196 -2.89 14.83 -22.20
CA ILE A 196 -2.12 16.07 -22.02
C ILE A 196 -0.65 15.76 -21.74
N SER A 197 -0.39 14.72 -20.94
CA SER A 197 0.96 14.28 -20.59
C SER A 197 1.69 13.72 -21.81
N GLN A 198 1.06 12.83 -22.59
CA GLN A 198 1.61 12.34 -23.86
C GLN A 198 1.96 13.50 -24.80
N ARG A 199 1.04 14.46 -24.97
CA ARG A 199 1.28 15.65 -25.80
C ARG A 199 2.40 16.56 -25.28
N LYS A 200 2.73 16.49 -23.99
CA LYS A 200 3.86 17.19 -23.39
C LYS A 200 5.16 16.49 -23.76
N ASP A 201 5.19 15.16 -23.71
CA ASP A 201 6.35 14.37 -24.11
C ASP A 201 6.63 14.51 -25.63
N ASP A 202 5.57 14.58 -26.43
CA ASP A 202 5.63 14.86 -27.88
C ASP A 202 6.09 16.30 -28.21
N ILE A 203 6.29 17.18 -27.21
CA ILE A 203 6.93 18.49 -27.44
C ILE A 203 8.43 18.33 -27.67
N GLU A 204 9.04 17.34 -27.03
CA GLU A 204 10.48 17.08 -27.09
C GLU A 204 10.86 16.27 -28.35
N ALA A 205 9.89 15.60 -28.97
CA ALA A 205 10.03 15.00 -30.30
C ALA A 205 9.78 16.06 -31.40
N GLU A 206 10.80 16.35 -32.21
CA GLU A 206 10.70 17.29 -33.33
C GLU A 206 9.64 16.83 -34.35
N GLU A 207 8.59 17.62 -34.54
CA GLU A 207 7.59 17.38 -35.57
C GLU A 207 7.34 18.64 -36.41
N ASN A 208 7.59 18.53 -37.71
CA ASN A 208 7.29 19.55 -38.72
C ASN A 208 5.77 19.61 -38.97
N GLY A 209 5.02 20.29 -38.09
CA GLY A 209 3.57 20.47 -38.20
C GLY A 209 3.00 21.60 -37.32
N LYS A 210 1.72 21.96 -37.55
CA LYS A 210 1.02 22.95 -36.68
C LYS A 210 0.80 22.32 -35.29
N PRO A 211 1.27 22.95 -34.20
CA PRO A 211 1.15 22.36 -32.87
C PRO A 211 -0.31 22.28 -32.42
N SER A 212 -0.65 21.22 -31.69
CA SER A 212 -1.96 21.12 -31.01
C SER A 212 -2.17 22.30 -30.05
N TRP A 213 -3.43 22.65 -29.77
CA TRP A 213 -3.73 23.75 -28.84
C TRP A 213 -3.10 23.53 -27.45
N THR A 214 -3.09 22.28 -26.97
CA THR A 214 -2.40 21.86 -25.74
C THR A 214 -0.91 22.17 -25.83
N LYS A 215 -0.24 21.80 -26.93
CA LYS A 215 1.20 22.07 -27.16
C LYS A 215 1.48 23.58 -27.15
N LYS A 216 0.63 24.39 -27.79
CA LYS A 216 0.74 25.86 -27.76
C LYS A 216 0.66 26.43 -26.34
N LEU A 217 -0.28 25.95 -25.52
CA LEU A 217 -0.42 26.38 -24.14
C LEU A 217 0.74 25.93 -23.24
N LEU A 218 1.29 24.74 -23.47
CA LEU A 218 2.41 24.21 -22.69
C LEU A 218 3.73 24.94 -22.99
N LEU A 219 3.91 25.42 -24.23
CA LEU A 219 5.07 26.22 -24.65
C LEU A 219 5.02 27.67 -24.15
N ASP A 220 3.83 28.25 -23.99
CA ASP A 220 3.64 29.64 -23.58
C ASP A 220 3.00 29.73 -22.18
N LYS A 221 3.85 29.84 -21.15
CA LYS A 221 3.43 29.94 -19.74
C LYS A 221 2.59 31.19 -19.46
N GLU A 222 2.83 32.31 -20.14
CA GLU A 222 2.05 33.54 -19.92
C GLU A 222 0.63 33.40 -20.45
N LEU A 223 0.49 32.84 -21.66
CA LEU A 223 -0.81 32.54 -22.25
C LEU A 223 -1.60 31.53 -21.42
N LEU A 224 -0.94 30.47 -20.92
CA LEU A 224 -1.56 29.50 -20.02
C LEU A 224 -2.09 30.17 -18.75
N CYS A 225 -1.27 30.99 -18.09
CA CYS A 225 -1.67 31.71 -16.89
C CYS A 225 -2.82 32.69 -17.16
N SER A 226 -2.80 33.38 -18.28
CA SER A 226 -3.88 34.28 -18.71
C SER A 226 -5.21 33.53 -18.92
N LYS A 227 -5.17 32.34 -19.54
CA LYS A 227 -6.35 31.49 -19.73
C LYS A 227 -6.89 30.92 -18.41
N ILE A 228 -6.02 30.53 -17.48
CA ILE A 228 -6.44 30.10 -16.14
C ILE A 228 -7.14 31.25 -15.40
N ARG A 229 -6.56 32.45 -15.42
CA ARG A 229 -7.12 33.63 -14.72
C ARG A 229 -8.47 34.05 -15.28
N SER A 230 -8.60 34.14 -16.61
CA SER A 230 -9.86 34.54 -17.26
C SER A 230 -11.03 33.56 -17.06
N ARG A 231 -10.75 32.27 -16.84
CA ARG A 231 -11.79 31.28 -16.50
C ARG A 231 -12.22 31.31 -15.03
N ARG A 232 -11.40 31.87 -14.14
CA ARG A 232 -11.71 31.99 -12.70
C ARG A 232 -12.64 33.16 -12.41
N THR A 233 -12.63 34.18 -13.26
CA THR A 233 -13.56 35.31 -13.20
C THR A 233 -14.88 34.92 -13.85
N TYR A 234 -15.73 34.18 -13.15
CA TYR A 234 -17.18 34.30 -13.38
C TYR A 234 -17.63 35.59 -12.69
N PRO A 235 -18.38 36.48 -13.36
CA PRO A 235 -19.07 37.53 -12.63
C PRO A 235 -20.08 36.86 -11.70
N ASP A 236 -19.99 37.13 -10.40
CA ASP A 236 -21.06 36.91 -9.44
C ASP A 236 -22.32 37.59 -10.00
N SER A 237 -23.13 36.81 -10.71
CA SER A 237 -24.42 37.21 -11.27
C SER A 237 -25.47 36.25 -10.73
N PHE A 238 -25.48 36.11 -9.40
CA PHE A 238 -26.68 35.84 -8.63
C PHE A 238 -26.93 37.07 -7.77
N GLY A 239 -27.47 38.10 -8.42
CA GLY A 239 -28.19 39.18 -7.76
C GLY A 239 -29.66 38.99 -8.06
N GLU A 240 -30.41 38.55 -7.05
CA GLU A 240 -31.63 39.19 -6.50
C GLU A 240 -32.06 38.45 -5.23
#